data_AF-A0AA43L7N6-F1
#
_entry.id   AF-A0AA43L7N6-F1
#
_cell.length_a   1.000
_cell.length_b   1.000
_cell.length_c   1.000
_cell.angle_alpha   90.00
_cell.angle_beta   90.00
_cell.angle_gamma   90.00
#
_symmetry.space_group_name_H-M   'P 1'
#
loop_
_entity.id
_entity.type
_entity.pdbx_description
1 polymer ?
#
loop_
_entity_poly.entity_id
_entity_poly.type
_entity_poly.pdbx_seq_one_letter_code
_entity_poly.pdbx_strand_id
1 'polypeptide(L)' 'MSPIYLSRLYKQLTTNALLDKINELRLDKAKELLKTSEYTIVDIAEKTGFTSSSYFYRLFKNSTGITPSDYRKKIKVLL' A
#
# COMPACT_ATOMS: atom_id res chain seq x y z
N MET A 1 -16.82 5.31 18.40
CA MET A 1 -15.46 5.13 18.93
C MET A 1 -14.55 6.23 18.41
N SER A 2 -13.68 6.81 19.24
CA SER A 2 -12.71 7.82 18.78
C SER A 2 -11.54 7.14 18.05
N PRO A 3 -11.11 7.65 16.87
CA PRO A 3 -9.93 7.14 16.14
C PRO A 3 -8.65 7.12 16.97
N ILE A 4 -8.50 8.10 17.87
CA ILE A 4 -7.34 8.22 18.77
C ILE A 4 -7.35 7.09 19.80
N TYR A 5 -8.52 6.78 20.36
CA TYR A 5 -8.67 5.69 21.32
C TYR A 5 -8.35 4.33 20.68
N LEU A 6 -8.88 4.10 19.47
CA LEU A 6 -8.62 2.87 18.72
C LEU A 6 -7.13 2.70 18.38
N SER A 7 -6.46 3.77 17.93
CA SER A 7 -5.03 3.74 17.60
C SER A 7 -4.16 3.43 18.83
N ARG A 8 -4.46 4.05 19.98
CA ARG A 8 -3.75 3.80 21.25
C ARG A 8 -3.95 2.36 21.73
N LEU A 9 -5.20 1.89 21.73
CA LEU A 9 -5.55 0.54 22.14
C LEU A 9 -4.87 -0.51 21.26
N TYR A 10 -4.89 -0.32 19.93
CA TYR A 10 -4.24 -1.23 19.00
C TYR A 10 -2.74 -1.36 19.26
N LYS A 11 -2.04 -0.23 19.45
CA LYS A 11 -0.60 -0.22 19.74
C LYS A 11 -0.26 -0.92 21.05
N GLN A 12 -1.11 -0.80 22.06
CA GLN A 12 -0.92 -1.50 23.35
C GLN A 12 -1.04 -3.03 23.20
N LEU A 13 -1.81 -3.52 22.23
CA LEU A 13 -2.07 -4.94 22.03
C LEU A 13 -1.12 -5.63 21.03
N THR A 14 -0.54 -4.89 20.09
CA THR A 14 0.15 -5.48 18.92
C THR A 14 1.57 -4.95 18.67
N THR A 15 2.08 -4.08 19.56
CA THR A 15 3.36 -3.32 19.51
C THR A 15 3.58 -2.43 18.27
N ASN A 16 2.90 -2.72 17.16
CA ASN A 16 2.91 -1.99 15.91
C ASN A 16 1.82 -0.91 15.86
N ALA A 17 2.05 0.16 15.08
CA ALA A 17 1.03 1.17 14.88
C ALA A 17 -0.06 0.68 13.93
N LEU A 18 -1.33 0.98 14.25
CA LEU A 18 -2.49 0.61 13.43
C LEU A 18 -2.36 1.11 11.98
N LEU A 19 -1.81 2.31 11.79
CA LEU A 19 -1.60 2.89 10.47
C LEU A 19 -0.61 2.08 9.64
N ASP A 20 0.43 1.52 10.25
CA ASP A 20 1.41 0.69 9.55
C ASP A 20 0.75 -0.58 9.05
N LYS A 21 -0.10 -1.21 9.88
CA LYS A 21 -0.85 -2.39 9.45
C LYS A 21 -1.84 -2.10 8.33
N ILE A 22 -2.53 -0.97 8.39
CA ILE A 22 -3.42 -0.54 7.31
C ILE A 22 -2.63 -0.35 6.02
N ASN A 23 -1.49 0.33 6.10
CA ASN A 23 -0.64 0.59 4.94
C ASN A 23 -0.07 -0.70 4.34
N GLU A 24 0.33 -1.67 5.15
CA GLU A 24 0.76 -3.01 4.71
C GLU A 24 -0.33 -3.68 3.88
N LEU A 25 -1.56 -3.76 4.40
CA LEU A 25 -2.69 -4.38 3.71
C LEU A 25 -3.04 -3.67 2.39
N ARG A 26 -2.98 -2.33 2.39
CA ARG A 26 -3.21 -1.52 1.17
C ARG A 26 -2.13 -1.80 0.12
N LEU A 27 -0.86 -1.88 0.53
CA LEU A 27 0.25 -2.19 -0.37
C LEU A 27 0.14 -3.60 -0.94
N ASP A 28 -0.31 -4.58 -0.16
CA ASP A 28 -0.51 -5.93 -0.65
C ASP A 28 -1.62 -5.98 -1.71
N LYS A 29 -2.72 -5.26 -1.50
CA LYS A 29 -3.74 -5.11 -2.54
C LYS A 29 -3.22 -4.37 -3.78
N ALA A 30 -2.36 -3.37 -3.60
CA ALA A 30 -1.74 -2.66 -4.72
C ALA A 30 -0.84 -3.60 -5.55
N LYS A 31 -0.03 -4.45 -4.90
CA LYS A 31 0.79 -5.47 -5.58
C LYS A 31 -0.08 -6.43 -6.38
N GLU A 32 -1.24 -6.84 -5.85
CA GLU A 32 -2.18 -7.69 -6.58
C GLU A 32 -2.71 -6.98 -7.84
N LEU A 33 -3.23 -5.76 -7.71
CA LEU A 33 -3.76 -5.00 -8.85
C LEU A 33 -2.70 -4.69 -9.91
N LEU A 34 -1.44 -4.47 -9.50
CA LEU A 34 -0.34 -4.27 -10.44
C LEU A 34 -0.06 -5.51 -11.29
N LYS A 35 -0.39 -6.72 -10.79
CA LYS A 35 -0.24 -8.00 -11.48
C LYS A 35 -1.44 -8.36 -12.34
N THR A 36 -2.66 -8.04 -11.88
CA THR A 36 -3.90 -8.59 -12.43
C THR A 36 -4.74 -7.58 -13.21
N SER A 37 -4.31 -6.32 -13.31
CA SER A 37 -5.09 -5.27 -13.98
C SER A 37 -4.22 -4.30 -14.78
N GLU A 38 -4.85 -3.60 -15.72
CA GLU A 38 -4.26 -2.54 -16.54
C GLU A 38 -4.51 -1.13 -16.00
N TYR A 39 -5.02 -0.99 -14.78
CA TYR A 39 -5.25 0.31 -14.15
C TYR A 39 -3.96 1.16 -14.10
N THR A 40 -4.08 2.48 -14.17
CA THR A 40 -2.90 3.33 -14.01
C THR A 40 -2.37 3.25 -12.58
N ILE A 41 -1.12 3.69 -12.36
CA ILE A 41 -0.54 3.71 -11.00
C ILE A 41 -1.35 4.64 -10.07
N VAL A 42 -1.92 5.72 -10.62
CA VAL A 42 -2.79 6.65 -9.89
C VAL A 42 -4.10 5.96 -9.49
N ASP A 43 -4.76 5.29 -10.43
CA ASP A 43 -6.00 4.54 -10.14
C ASP A 43 -5.77 3.48 -9.07
N ILE A 44 -4.63 2.79 -9.10
CA ILE A 44 -4.29 1.78 -8.08
C ILE A 44 -4.09 2.42 -6.71
N ALA A 45 -3.44 3.58 -6.63
CA ALA A 45 -3.29 4.31 -5.38
C ALA A 45 -4.66 4.67 -4.78
N GLU A 46 -5.56 5.22 -5.59
CA GLU A 46 -6.92 5.59 -5.17
C GLU A 46 -7.75 4.37 -4.76
N LYS A 47 -7.77 3.31 -5.59
CA LYS A 47 -8.51 2.07 -5.32
C LYS A 47 -8.03 1.33 -4.07
N THR A 48 -6.77 1.53 -3.69
CA THR A 48 -6.18 0.95 -2.47
C THR A 48 -6.24 1.90 -1.28
N GLY A 49 -6.98 3.01 -1.39
CA GLY A 49 -7.30 3.89 -0.27
C GLY A 49 -6.19 4.89 0.09
N PHE A 50 -5.26 5.16 -0.82
CA PHE A 50 -4.32 6.27 -0.69
C PHE A 50 -4.92 7.54 -1.28
N THR A 51 -5.03 8.57 -0.45
CA THR A 51 -5.48 9.91 -0.86
C THR A 51 -4.38 10.75 -1.54
N SER A 52 -3.13 10.30 -1.46
CA SER A 52 -1.99 10.94 -2.10
C SER A 52 -1.17 9.92 -2.88
N SER A 53 -1.13 10.07 -4.20
CA SER A 53 -0.32 9.22 -5.08
C SER A 53 1.18 9.35 -4.77
N SER A 54 1.66 10.52 -4.34
CA SER A 54 3.05 10.72 -3.92
C SER A 54 3.38 9.95 -2.64
N TYR A 55 2.46 9.92 -1.67
CA TYR A 55 2.64 9.12 -0.46
C TYR A 55 2.64 7.62 -0.77
N PHE A 56 1.69 7.16 -1.58
CA PHE A 56 1.65 5.79 -2.10
C PHE A 56 2.98 5.41 -2.77
N TYR A 57 3.46 6.23 -3.69
CA TYR A 57 4.68 5.97 -4.44
C TYR A 57 5.89 5.78 -3.51
N ARG A 58 6.09 6.70 -2.55
CA ARG A 58 7.19 6.62 -1.59
C ARG A 58 7.08 5.38 -0.72
N LEU A 59 5.88 5.11 -0.21
CA LEU A 59 5.64 3.98 0.69
C LEU A 59 5.82 2.64 -0.02
N PHE A 60 5.32 2.51 -1.25
CA PHE A 60 5.48 1.32 -2.08
C PHE A 60 6.96 1.07 -2.40
N LYS A 61 7.69 2.11 -2.81
CA LYS A 61 9.13 2.00 -3.08
C LYS A 61 9.92 1.60 -1.84
N ASN A 62 9.62 2.20 -0.69
CA ASN A 62 10.26 1.84 0.58
C ASN A 62 9.97 0.40 0.99
N SER A 63 8.73 -0.08 0.79
CA SER A 63 8.32 -1.43 1.16
C SER A 63 8.84 -2.51 0.22
N THR A 64 9.03 -2.21 -1.07
CA THR A 64 9.36 -3.22 -2.11
C THR A 64 10.74 -3.07 -2.72
N GLY A 65 11.43 -1.95 -2.46
CA GLY A 65 12.72 -1.60 -3.06
C GLY A 65 12.64 -0.98 -4.45
N ILE A 66 11.50 -1.04 -5.14
CA ILE A 66 11.33 -0.58 -6.52
C ILE A 66 10.04 0.22 -6.71
N THR A 67 9.93 0.97 -7.81
CA THR A 67 8.73 1.77 -8.07
C THR A 67 7.54 0.90 -8.46
N PRO A 68 6.28 1.35 -8.27
CA PRO A 68 5.11 0.61 -8.75
C PRO A 68 5.17 0.26 -10.26
N SER A 69 5.66 1.18 -11.08
CA SER A 69 5.84 0.99 -12.52
C SER A 69 6.88 -0.10 -12.82
N ASP A 70 8.03 -0.07 -12.14
CA ASP A 70 9.07 -1.10 -12.28
C ASP A 70 8.58 -2.45 -11.79
N TYR A 71 7.81 -2.47 -10.69
CA TYR A 71 7.19 -3.68 -10.16
C TYR A 71 6.27 -4.33 -11.19
N ARG A 72 5.37 -3.56 -11.80
CA ARG A 72 4.50 -4.06 -12.89
C ARG A 72 5.32 -4.59 -14.06
N LYS A 73 6.31 -3.82 -14.52
CA LYS A 73 7.18 -4.24 -15.64
C LYS A 73 7.88 -5.56 -15.34
N LYS A 74 8.43 -5.73 -14.13
CA LYS A 74 9.10 -6.96 -13.70
C LYS A 74 8.18 -8.16 -13.75
N ILE A 75 6.92 -8.02 -13.32
CA ILE A 75 5.95 -9.12 -13.37
C ILE A 75 5.60 -9.48 -14.82
N LYS A 76 5.36 -8.49 -15.70
CA LYS A 76 5.03 -8.75 -17.11
C LYS A 76 6.17 -9.39 -17.91
N VAL A 77 7.41 -9.26 -17.46
CA VAL A 77 8.59 -9.92 -18.07
C VAL A 77 8.76 -11.36 -17.59
N LEU A 78 8.17 -11.73 -16.45
CA LEU A 78 8.24 -13.06 -15.86
C LEU A 78 7.06 -13.97 -16.28
N LEU A 79 6.11 -13.44 -17.05
CA LEU A 79 4.95 -14.14 -17.63
C LEU A 79 5.11 -14.18 -19.15
#